data_AF-A0A182H3L8-F1
#
_entry.id   AF-A0A182H3L8-F1
#
_cell.length_a   1.000
_cell.length_b   1.000
_cell.length_c   1.000
_cell.angle_alpha   90.00
_cell.angle_beta   90.00
_cell.angle_gamma   90.00
#
_symmetry.space_group_name_H-M   'P 1'
#
loop_
_entity.id
_entity.type
_entity.pdbx_description
1 polymer ?
#
loop_
_entity_poly.entity_id
_entity_poly.type
_entity_poly.pdbx_seq_one_letter_code
_entity_poly.pdbx_strand_id
1 'polypeptide(L)'
;MSLLEKVEKIDVIVDAALDDPEIIEEEDHNPELEKLICEWNLSPAIYAILVQHGFTVEYLEKMDEKSLDDVFSVTKWTGHKFALRQKLVLWPKSVMCQSASTSSVSQSAPAAAPVVLEPTTVKLHTNPFKHRLLPTSVTSELLRDILSRNEKGKIVVKYFETHQSLNVTHRKYLAHTVVDYYIANDLYFPLPDMAKFAQLIAERFSNEFAETYYNPRDIKAEKKHPSGLIYDRFHNRNKKALIKPKSSTDKENIFRGAKSTALNLSEEDITKLSILRTWLRNNFAPTEEVQLKWSESLPLRLRAIIKETDVGKSNILSEWPRIVDDNGYLLVS
;
A
#
# COMPACT_ATOMS: atom_id res chain seq x y z
N MET A 1 10.33 -44.63 -31.94
CA MET A 1 9.79 -44.19 -30.63
C MET A 1 10.91 -43.48 -29.88
N SER A 2 10.59 -42.30 -29.34
CA SER A 2 11.41 -41.43 -28.49
C SER A 2 12.48 -40.55 -29.16
N LEU A 3 11.98 -39.51 -29.81
CA LEU A 3 12.58 -38.16 -29.79
C LEU A 3 12.72 -37.69 -28.33
N LEU A 4 13.87 -37.12 -27.96
CA LEU A 4 13.92 -35.84 -27.25
C LEU A 4 15.37 -35.33 -27.19
N GLU A 5 15.54 -34.23 -27.91
CA GLU A 5 16.71 -33.39 -28.07
C GLU A 5 17.02 -32.53 -26.85
N LYS A 6 18.31 -32.19 -26.74
CA LYS A 6 18.91 -30.93 -26.28
C LYS A 6 18.26 -30.23 -25.07
N VAL A 7 18.98 -30.35 -23.95
CA VAL A 7 18.93 -29.42 -22.83
C VAL A 7 19.51 -28.08 -23.29
N GLU A 8 18.65 -27.09 -23.50
CA GLU A 8 19.03 -25.69 -23.70
C GLU A 8 19.18 -25.04 -22.31
N LYS A 9 20.37 -24.48 -22.04
CA LYS A 9 20.63 -23.63 -20.88
C LYS A 9 19.79 -22.36 -21.03
N ILE A 10 18.82 -22.17 -20.14
CA ILE A 10 18.13 -20.89 -19.98
C ILE A 10 18.90 -20.12 -18.92
N ASP A 11 19.48 -18.99 -19.33
CA ASP A 11 20.14 -18.04 -18.45
C ASP A 11 19.13 -17.49 -17.42
N VAL A 12 19.52 -17.58 -16.15
CA VAL A 12 18.80 -17.00 -15.03
C VAL A 12 19.04 -15.49 -15.06
N ILE A 13 18.07 -14.74 -15.56
CA ILE A 13 17.99 -13.30 -15.28
C ILE A 13 17.56 -13.18 -13.82
N VAL A 14 18.53 -12.83 -12.97
CA VAL A 14 18.34 -12.53 -11.56
C VAL A 14 17.64 -11.17 -11.49
N ASP A 15 16.33 -11.17 -11.37
CA ASP A 15 15.56 -9.95 -11.09
C ASP A 15 15.43 -9.79 -9.57
N ALA A 16 16.45 -9.14 -9.01
CA ALA A 16 16.59 -8.81 -7.60
C ALA A 16 15.87 -7.48 -7.31
N ALA A 17 14.55 -7.46 -7.44
CA ALA A 17 13.75 -6.30 -7.03
C ALA A 17 12.52 -6.78 -6.27
N LEU A 18 12.59 -6.64 -4.95
CA LEU A 18 11.51 -6.34 -4.00
C LEU A 18 11.92 -6.82 -2.60
N ASP A 19 12.87 -6.12 -2.00
CA ASP A 19 12.95 -5.89 -0.56
C ASP A 19 13.66 -4.55 -0.37
N ASP A 20 13.19 -3.77 0.62
CA ASP A 20 13.53 -2.39 0.97
C ASP A 20 12.85 -1.23 0.19
N PRO A 21 12.23 -0.25 0.90
CA PRO A 21 11.80 1.03 0.33
C PRO A 21 12.98 1.94 -0.10
N GLU A 22 14.16 1.38 -0.32
CA GLU A 22 15.36 2.05 -0.85
C GLU A 22 15.63 1.74 -2.33
N ILE A 23 14.89 0.82 -2.95
CA ILE A 23 15.10 0.48 -4.36
C ILE A 23 14.16 1.32 -5.24
N ILE A 24 14.69 2.43 -5.74
CA ILE A 24 14.13 3.17 -6.85
C ILE A 24 14.59 2.44 -8.12
N GLU A 25 13.65 1.99 -8.95
CA GLU A 25 13.97 1.39 -10.25
C GLU A 25 14.74 2.42 -11.10
N GLU A 26 15.84 2.03 -11.78
CA GLU A 26 16.74 2.97 -12.47
C GLU A 26 16.02 3.84 -13.52
N GLU A 27 14.88 3.38 -14.04
CA GLU A 27 14.06 4.10 -15.04
C GLU A 27 13.19 5.23 -14.43
N ASP A 28 12.89 5.18 -13.12
CA ASP A 28 12.09 6.18 -12.40
C ASP A 28 12.96 7.21 -11.65
N HIS A 29 14.28 7.04 -11.68
CA HIS A 29 15.20 7.91 -10.97
C HIS A 29 15.20 9.34 -11.54
N ASN A 30 14.81 10.32 -10.72
CA ASN A 30 14.84 11.72 -11.09
C ASN A 30 15.95 12.45 -10.31
N PRO A 31 17.15 12.61 -10.89
CA PRO A 31 18.31 13.15 -10.18
C PRO A 31 18.13 14.63 -9.79
N GLU A 32 17.30 15.37 -10.52
CA GLU A 32 16.99 16.77 -10.17
C GLU A 32 16.10 16.86 -8.93
N LEU A 33 15.14 15.93 -8.79
CA LEU A 33 14.29 15.85 -7.61
C LEU A 33 15.07 15.36 -6.40
N GLU A 34 15.93 14.34 -6.56
CA GLU A 34 16.78 13.84 -5.49
C GLU A 34 17.68 14.95 -4.93
N LYS A 35 18.32 15.71 -5.82
CA LYS A 35 19.14 16.86 -5.46
C LYS A 35 18.34 17.90 -4.67
N LEU A 36 17.11 18.21 -5.10
CA LEU A 36 16.25 19.18 -4.41
C LEU A 36 15.85 18.71 -2.99
N ILE A 37 15.52 17.42 -2.83
CA ILE A 37 15.17 16.83 -1.53
C ILE A 37 16.40 16.83 -0.59
N CYS A 38 17.58 16.51 -1.11
CA CYS A 38 18.85 16.59 -0.40
C CYS A 38 19.19 18.03 0.02
N GLU A 39 19.04 19.01 -0.89
CA GLU A 39 19.25 20.45 -0.59
C GLU A 39 18.30 20.95 0.51
N TRP A 40 17.08 20.42 0.56
CA TRP A 40 16.12 20.77 1.60
C TRP A 40 16.32 20.05 2.93
N ASN A 41 17.31 19.15 2.99
CA ASN A 41 17.64 18.32 4.15
C ASN A 41 16.42 17.50 4.63
N LEU A 42 15.67 16.98 3.66
CA LEU A 42 14.48 16.17 3.87
C LEU A 42 14.83 14.67 3.89
N SER A 43 14.00 13.88 4.55
CA SER A 43 14.20 12.42 4.63
C SER A 43 14.22 11.79 3.23
N PRO A 44 15.12 10.84 2.92
CA PRO A 44 15.15 10.11 1.65
C PRO A 44 13.83 9.39 1.34
N ALA A 45 13.07 9.02 2.37
CA ALA A 45 11.74 8.45 2.21
C ALA A 45 10.77 9.40 1.48
N ILE A 46 10.96 10.72 1.58
CA ILE A 46 10.16 11.72 0.85
C ILE A 46 10.45 11.62 -0.65
N TYR A 47 11.72 11.49 -1.03
CA TYR A 47 12.10 11.28 -2.43
C TYR A 47 11.50 9.98 -2.98
N ALA A 48 11.66 8.87 -2.25
CA ALA A 48 11.08 7.59 -2.65
C ALA A 48 9.55 7.65 -2.80
N ILE A 49 8.85 8.32 -1.89
CA ILE A 49 7.39 8.52 -1.98
C ILE A 49 7.06 9.39 -3.21
N LEU A 50 7.77 10.50 -3.44
CA LEU A 50 7.49 11.38 -4.57
C LEU A 50 7.73 10.70 -5.91
N VAL A 51 8.84 9.98 -6.05
CA VAL A 51 9.17 9.19 -7.26
C VAL A 51 8.13 8.08 -7.47
N GLN A 52 7.77 7.33 -6.42
CA GLN A 52 6.72 6.31 -6.48
C GLN A 52 5.35 6.87 -6.89
N HIS A 53 5.11 8.15 -6.59
CA HIS A 53 3.91 8.87 -6.99
C HIS A 53 4.06 9.63 -8.33
N GLY A 54 5.18 9.46 -9.04
CA GLY A 54 5.45 10.06 -10.35
C GLY A 54 5.67 11.58 -10.33
N PHE A 55 6.06 12.14 -9.18
CA PHE A 55 6.32 13.57 -9.07
C PHE A 55 7.66 13.92 -9.70
N THR A 56 7.66 14.93 -10.55
CA THR A 56 8.86 15.62 -11.02
C THR A 56 9.01 16.96 -10.30
N VAL A 57 10.16 17.63 -10.47
CA VAL A 57 10.39 18.98 -9.92
C VAL A 57 9.31 19.96 -10.40
N GLU A 58 8.89 19.88 -11.66
CA GLU A 58 7.82 20.72 -12.23
C GLU A 58 6.45 20.49 -11.58
N TYR A 59 6.15 19.23 -11.21
CA TYR A 59 4.93 18.90 -10.48
C TYR A 59 4.99 19.39 -9.03
N LEU A 60 6.18 19.41 -8.44
CA LEU A 60 6.41 19.94 -7.10
C LEU A 60 6.13 21.46 -7.03
N GLU A 61 6.45 22.20 -8.09
CA GLU A 61 6.13 23.64 -8.20
C GLU A 61 4.62 23.89 -8.17
N LYS A 62 3.84 23.01 -8.81
CA LYS A 62 2.38 23.10 -8.92
C LYS A 62 1.63 22.42 -7.76
N MET A 63 2.35 21.83 -6.82
CA MET A 63 1.74 21.01 -5.77
C MET A 63 0.92 21.85 -4.79
N ASP A 64 -0.35 21.52 -4.63
CA ASP A 64 -1.29 22.16 -3.71
C ASP A 64 -1.53 21.31 -2.45
N GLU A 65 -2.25 21.87 -1.47
CA GLU A 65 -2.49 21.21 -0.18
C GLU A 65 -3.20 19.87 -0.35
N LYS A 66 -4.09 19.78 -1.34
CA LYS A 66 -4.84 18.58 -1.64
C LYS A 66 -3.96 17.48 -2.25
N SER A 67 -3.08 17.84 -3.17
CA SER A 67 -2.11 16.89 -3.76
C SER A 67 -1.14 16.38 -2.69
N LEU A 68 -0.74 17.24 -1.76
CA LEU A 68 0.09 16.84 -0.63
C LEU A 68 -0.64 15.85 0.31
N ASP A 69 -1.93 16.06 0.56
CA ASP A 69 -2.77 15.14 1.32
C ASP A 69 -2.94 13.78 0.64
N ASP A 70 -3.03 13.77 -0.69
CA ASP A 70 -3.22 12.56 -1.49
C ASP A 70 -1.92 11.72 -1.56
N VAL A 71 -0.76 12.36 -1.78
CA VAL A 71 0.57 11.70 -1.77
C VAL A 71 0.88 11.13 -0.38
N PHE A 72 0.60 11.91 0.67
CA PHE A 72 0.86 11.52 2.05
C PHE A 72 -0.42 11.11 2.79
N SER A 73 -1.22 10.26 2.16
CA SER A 73 -2.53 9.83 2.68
C SER A 73 -2.48 8.90 3.90
N VAL A 74 -1.33 8.25 4.14
CA VAL A 74 -1.15 7.35 5.29
C VAL A 74 -0.68 8.13 6.51
N THR A 75 -1.36 7.93 7.66
CA THR A 75 -1.05 8.63 8.92
C THR A 75 0.41 8.46 9.37
N LYS A 76 1.07 7.35 9.01
CA LYS A 76 2.50 7.10 9.31
C LYS A 76 3.43 8.14 8.66
N TRP A 77 3.00 8.79 7.58
CA TRP A 77 3.81 9.77 6.85
C TRP A 77 3.47 11.23 7.18
N THR A 78 2.63 11.47 8.19
CA THR A 78 2.20 12.83 8.57
C THR A 78 3.39 13.78 8.87
N GLY A 79 4.45 13.27 9.50
CA GLY A 79 5.66 14.07 9.75
C GLY A 79 6.43 14.43 8.48
N HIS A 80 6.54 13.48 7.55
CA HIS A 80 7.19 13.66 6.25
C HIS A 80 6.43 14.68 5.40
N LYS A 81 5.10 14.57 5.37
CA LYS A 81 4.18 15.52 4.77
C LYS A 81 4.39 16.95 5.31
N PHE A 82 4.43 17.08 6.63
CA PHE A 82 4.60 18.38 7.28
C PHE A 82 5.96 19.02 6.94
N ALA A 83 7.04 18.24 6.96
CA ALA A 83 8.37 18.70 6.60
C ALA A 83 8.45 19.19 5.15
N LEU A 84 7.87 18.43 4.21
CA LEU A 84 7.81 18.82 2.81
C LEU A 84 6.97 20.09 2.61
N ARG A 85 5.82 20.19 3.28
CA ARG A 85 4.95 21.38 3.25
C ARG A 85 5.70 22.64 3.65
N GLN A 86 6.44 22.60 4.75
CA GLN A 86 7.20 23.78 5.20
C GLN A 86 8.17 24.28 4.15
N LYS A 87 8.83 23.38 3.42
CA LYS A 87 9.77 23.74 2.36
C LYS A 87 9.06 24.32 1.14
N LEU A 88 7.93 23.75 0.74
CA LEU A 88 7.14 24.25 -0.39
C LEU A 88 6.57 25.65 -0.15
N VAL A 89 6.12 25.94 1.08
CA VAL A 89 5.63 27.28 1.44
C VAL A 89 6.74 28.33 1.35
N LEU A 90 7.99 27.94 1.63
CA LEU A 90 9.15 28.84 1.56
C LEU A 90 9.79 28.89 0.17
N TRP A 91 9.37 28.03 -0.75
CA TRP A 91 9.98 27.91 -2.07
C TRP A 91 9.33 28.87 -3.07
N PRO A 92 10.04 29.88 -3.61
CA PRO A 92 9.43 30.94 -4.43
C PRO A 92 8.71 30.44 -5.69
N LYS A 93 9.15 29.28 -6.22
CA LYS A 93 8.57 28.66 -7.40
C LYS A 93 7.28 27.89 -7.12
N SER A 94 6.99 27.61 -5.85
CA SER A 94 5.79 26.86 -5.46
C SER A 94 4.54 27.73 -5.48
N VAL A 95 3.43 27.16 -5.96
CA VAL A 95 2.08 27.73 -5.85
C VAL A 95 1.69 28.00 -4.38
N MET A 96 2.23 27.25 -3.42
CA MET A 96 2.00 27.48 -1.99
C MET A 96 2.65 28.76 -1.47
N CYS A 97 3.83 29.12 -1.98
CA CYS A 97 4.53 30.36 -1.61
C CYS A 97 3.79 31.60 -2.14
N GLN A 98 3.29 31.52 -3.38
CA GLN A 98 2.51 32.58 -4.01
C GLN A 98 1.18 32.81 -3.27
N SER A 99 0.51 31.73 -2.86
CA SER A 99 -0.74 31.79 -2.09
C SER A 99 -0.56 32.38 -0.68
N ALA A 100 0.58 32.13 -0.04
CA ALA A 100 0.93 32.73 1.26
C ALA A 100 1.23 34.24 1.14
N SER A 101 1.90 34.64 0.05
CA SER A 101 2.26 36.04 -0.23
C SER A 101 1.05 36.90 -0.58
N THR A 102 0.03 36.36 -1.26
CA THR A 102 -1.23 37.07 -1.51
C THR A 102 -2.10 37.20 -0.26
N SER A 103 -1.90 36.33 0.72
CA SER A 103 -2.64 36.34 1.98
C SER A 103 -2.08 37.33 3.01
N SER A 104 -0.84 37.81 2.84
CA SER A 104 -0.17 38.72 3.78
C SER A 104 -0.27 40.21 3.45
N VAL A 105 -0.84 40.61 2.31
CA VAL A 105 -0.93 42.02 1.89
C VAL A 105 -2.19 42.74 2.42
N SER A 106 -3.13 42.02 3.06
CA SER A 106 -4.37 42.62 3.56
C SER A 106 -4.32 42.90 5.07
N GLN A 107 -3.44 43.80 5.52
CA GLN A 107 -3.62 44.56 6.78
C GLN A 107 -2.53 45.63 6.97
N SER A 108 -2.76 46.84 6.45
CA SER A 108 -2.38 48.12 7.10
C SER A 108 -2.76 49.33 6.22
N ALA A 109 -3.83 50.04 6.61
CA ALA A 109 -3.91 51.51 6.76
C ALA A 109 -5.39 52.01 6.74
N PRO A 110 -5.74 53.08 7.49
CA PRO A 110 -7.12 53.45 7.77
C PRO A 110 -7.70 54.58 6.88
N ALA A 111 -9.02 54.48 6.67
CA ALA A 111 -10.09 55.49 6.59
C ALA A 111 -9.87 56.91 6.00
N ALA A 112 -10.63 57.22 4.93
CA ALA A 112 -11.50 58.41 4.80
C ALA A 112 -12.46 58.28 3.59
N ALA A 113 -13.73 58.68 3.77
CA ALA A 113 -14.90 58.56 2.87
C ALA A 113 -14.97 59.67 1.78
N PRO A 114 -16.08 59.94 1.01
CA PRO A 114 -17.39 59.27 0.88
C PRO A 114 -18.02 59.16 -0.56
N VAL A 115 -19.08 58.31 -0.66
CA VAL A 115 -20.38 58.44 -1.40
C VAL A 115 -20.44 58.66 -2.94
N VAL A 116 -21.13 57.75 -3.67
CA VAL A 116 -22.26 58.02 -4.61
C VAL A 116 -23.17 56.77 -4.73
N LEU A 117 -24.49 56.99 -4.82
CA LEU A 117 -25.62 56.04 -4.77
C LEU A 117 -26.14 55.57 -6.16
N GLU A 118 -26.59 54.29 -6.20
CA GLU A 118 -27.70 53.66 -6.96
C GLU A 118 -27.63 53.42 -8.50
N PRO A 119 -28.46 52.51 -9.12
CA PRO A 119 -29.49 51.58 -8.56
C PRO A 119 -29.44 50.10 -9.03
N THR A 120 -30.22 49.30 -8.30
CA THR A 120 -30.80 47.96 -8.50
C THR A 120 -30.82 47.33 -9.91
N THR A 121 -30.26 46.11 -10.02
CA THR A 121 -30.85 45.05 -10.88
C THR A 121 -30.77 43.70 -10.18
N VAL A 122 -31.95 43.12 -9.97
CA VAL A 122 -32.16 41.77 -9.46
C VAL A 122 -31.63 40.79 -10.52
N LYS A 123 -30.55 40.06 -10.21
CA LYS A 123 -30.18 38.84 -10.92
C LYS A 123 -30.00 37.71 -9.91
N LEU A 124 -30.92 36.77 -9.98
CA LEU A 124 -30.89 35.45 -9.38
C LEU A 124 -29.54 34.79 -9.75
N HIS A 125 -28.54 34.86 -8.87
CA HIS A 125 -27.30 34.11 -9.04
C HIS A 125 -27.46 32.79 -8.29
N THR A 126 -28.01 31.80 -9.01
CA THR A 126 -27.85 30.40 -8.66
C THR A 126 -26.36 30.10 -8.58
N ASN A 127 -25.85 29.86 -7.38
CA ASN A 127 -24.50 29.34 -7.16
C ASN A 127 -24.26 28.09 -8.01
N PRO A 128 -23.25 28.06 -8.90
CA PRO A 128 -22.76 26.83 -9.48
C PRO A 128 -21.33 26.57 -8.96
N PHE A 129 -21.17 26.42 -7.64
CA PHE A 129 -20.00 25.73 -7.11
C PHE A 129 -20.22 24.22 -7.20
N LYS A 130 -20.19 23.69 -8.43
CA LYS A 130 -19.92 22.27 -8.65
C LYS A 130 -18.42 22.14 -8.85
N HIS A 131 -17.79 21.51 -7.86
CA HIS A 131 -16.42 21.00 -7.84
C HIS A 131 -15.89 20.67 -9.25
N ARG A 132 -15.15 21.60 -9.85
CA ARG A 132 -14.40 21.33 -11.07
C ARG A 132 -13.11 20.63 -10.66
N LEU A 133 -13.15 19.29 -10.67
CA LEU A 133 -11.95 18.45 -10.61
C LEU A 133 -11.08 18.79 -11.83
N LEU A 134 -9.76 18.76 -11.67
CA LEU A 134 -8.78 19.08 -12.73
C LEU A 134 -9.02 18.23 -13.99
N PRO A 135 -8.57 18.68 -15.19
CA PRO A 135 -8.76 17.95 -16.44
C PRO A 135 -8.09 16.57 -16.36
N THR A 136 -8.90 15.54 -16.22
CA THR A 136 -8.47 14.15 -16.28
C THR A 136 -8.24 13.76 -17.74
N SER A 137 -7.13 13.07 -18.06
CA SER A 137 -6.89 12.50 -19.41
C SER A 137 -7.93 11.44 -19.82
N VAL A 138 -8.78 11.03 -18.87
CA VAL A 138 -9.85 10.05 -19.03
C VAL A 138 -11.05 10.67 -19.76
N THR A 139 -11.32 10.15 -20.96
CA THR A 139 -12.44 10.55 -21.82
C THR A 139 -13.44 9.42 -22.02
N SER A 140 -14.64 9.77 -22.53
CA SER A 140 -15.67 8.78 -22.89
C SER A 140 -15.18 7.81 -23.97
N GLU A 141 -14.38 8.31 -24.90
CA GLU A 141 -13.77 7.53 -25.98
C GLU A 141 -12.81 6.48 -25.43
N LEU A 142 -12.00 6.85 -24.42
CA LEU A 142 -11.08 5.92 -23.75
C LEU A 142 -11.85 4.81 -23.04
N LEU A 143 -12.90 5.13 -22.29
CA LEU A 143 -13.74 4.10 -21.65
C LEU A 143 -14.33 3.14 -22.69
N ARG A 144 -14.81 3.65 -23.83
CA ARG A 144 -15.32 2.83 -24.92
C ARG A 144 -14.24 1.92 -25.52
N ASP A 145 -13.05 2.46 -25.75
CA ASP A 145 -11.90 1.70 -26.28
C ASP A 145 -11.51 0.56 -25.33
N ILE A 146 -11.33 0.86 -24.03
CA ILE A 146 -11.04 -0.12 -22.98
C ILE A 146 -12.08 -1.26 -22.96
N LEU A 147 -13.37 -0.92 -23.01
CA LEU A 147 -14.45 -1.91 -23.01
C LEU A 147 -14.48 -2.75 -24.31
N SER A 148 -14.10 -2.17 -25.44
CA SER A 148 -14.09 -2.86 -26.73
C SER A 148 -12.92 -3.84 -26.89
N ARG A 149 -11.77 -3.54 -26.29
CA ARG A 149 -10.57 -4.38 -26.34
C ARG A 149 -10.66 -5.59 -25.41
N ASN A 150 -11.28 -5.43 -24.24
CA ASN A 150 -11.38 -6.48 -23.24
C ASN A 150 -12.60 -7.37 -23.47
N GLU A 151 -12.40 -8.69 -23.46
CA GLU A 151 -13.49 -9.66 -23.64
C GLU A 151 -14.57 -9.52 -22.57
N LYS A 152 -14.18 -9.25 -21.32
CA LYS A 152 -15.14 -8.96 -20.24
C LYS A 152 -15.90 -7.66 -20.47
N GLY A 153 -15.23 -6.65 -21.04
CA GLY A 153 -15.85 -5.40 -21.44
C GLY A 153 -16.94 -5.63 -22.49
N LYS A 154 -16.64 -6.37 -23.56
CA LYS A 154 -17.62 -6.73 -24.62
C LYS A 154 -18.83 -7.47 -24.06
N ILE A 155 -18.62 -8.42 -23.15
CA ILE A 155 -19.69 -9.15 -22.47
C ILE A 155 -20.62 -8.18 -21.73
N VAL A 156 -20.06 -7.22 -21.00
CA VAL A 156 -20.84 -6.22 -20.25
C VAL A 156 -21.64 -5.32 -21.20
N VAL A 157 -21.04 -4.87 -22.30
CA VAL A 157 -21.75 -4.04 -23.31
C VAL A 157 -22.93 -4.82 -23.91
N LYS A 158 -22.70 -6.05 -24.38
CA LYS A 158 -23.74 -6.89 -24.99
C LYS A 158 -24.86 -7.22 -24.00
N TYR A 159 -24.51 -7.52 -22.74
CA TYR A 159 -25.49 -7.81 -21.70
C TYR A 159 -26.39 -6.60 -21.44
N PHE A 160 -25.80 -5.41 -21.36
CA PHE A 160 -26.56 -4.17 -21.16
C PHE A 160 -27.47 -3.84 -22.33
N GLU A 161 -27.02 -4.04 -23.57
CA GLU A 161 -27.87 -3.83 -24.76
C GLU A 161 -29.13 -4.70 -24.72
N THR A 162 -29.02 -5.93 -24.20
CA THR A 162 -30.14 -6.88 -24.11
C THR A 162 -31.06 -6.63 -22.90
N HIS A 163 -30.50 -6.30 -21.73
CA HIS A 163 -31.25 -6.25 -20.46
C HIS A 163 -31.46 -4.84 -19.90
N GLN A 164 -30.83 -3.82 -20.49
CA GLN A 164 -30.83 -2.42 -20.05
C GLN A 164 -30.43 -2.24 -18.57
N SER A 165 -29.68 -3.20 -18.02
CA SER A 165 -29.25 -3.23 -16.62
C SER A 165 -28.00 -4.08 -16.44
N LEU A 166 -27.22 -3.83 -15.38
CA LEU A 166 -26.04 -4.63 -15.03
C LEU A 166 -26.27 -5.38 -13.71
N ASN A 167 -25.92 -6.67 -13.71
CA ASN A 167 -25.86 -7.48 -12.50
C ASN A 167 -24.52 -7.26 -11.76
N VAL A 168 -24.43 -7.65 -10.48
CA VAL A 168 -23.23 -7.62 -9.63
C VAL A 168 -21.99 -8.18 -10.35
N THR A 169 -22.12 -9.29 -11.08
CA THR A 169 -21.01 -9.87 -11.87
C THR A 169 -20.54 -8.93 -12.98
N HIS A 170 -21.46 -8.32 -13.72
CA HIS A 170 -21.14 -7.39 -14.80
C HIS A 170 -20.54 -6.09 -14.27
N ARG A 171 -21.02 -5.57 -13.13
CA ARG A 171 -20.42 -4.42 -12.45
C ARG A 171 -18.98 -4.69 -12.03
N LYS A 172 -18.70 -5.90 -11.50
CA LYS A 172 -17.33 -6.34 -11.20
C LYS A 172 -16.47 -6.42 -12.44
N TYR A 173 -16.98 -6.99 -13.53
CA TYR A 173 -16.26 -7.04 -14.81
C TYR A 173 -15.92 -5.66 -15.35
N LEU A 174 -16.83 -4.70 -15.21
CA LEU A 174 -16.61 -3.32 -15.61
C LEU A 174 -15.46 -2.69 -14.80
N ALA A 175 -15.52 -2.77 -13.47
CA ALA A 175 -14.47 -2.24 -12.60
C ALA A 175 -13.11 -2.91 -12.85
N HIS A 176 -13.11 -4.24 -13.01
CA HIS A 176 -11.90 -4.99 -13.35
C HIS A 176 -11.33 -4.56 -14.69
N THR A 177 -12.16 -4.37 -15.72
CA THR A 177 -11.70 -4.01 -17.07
C THR A 177 -10.99 -2.66 -17.09
N VAL A 178 -11.52 -1.68 -16.36
CA VAL A 178 -10.90 -0.35 -16.21
C VAL A 178 -9.58 -0.45 -15.44
N VAL A 179 -9.58 -1.13 -14.29
CA VAL A 179 -8.36 -1.28 -13.48
C VAL A 179 -7.30 -2.07 -14.26
N ASP A 180 -7.68 -3.18 -14.88
CA ASP A 180 -6.78 -4.06 -15.64
C ASP A 180 -6.17 -3.35 -16.87
N TYR A 181 -6.81 -2.32 -17.43
CA TYR A 181 -6.21 -1.48 -18.48
C TYR A 181 -5.00 -0.70 -17.96
N TYR A 182 -5.12 0.02 -16.85
CA TYR A 182 -3.99 0.77 -16.28
C TYR A 182 -2.85 -0.17 -15.93
N ILE A 183 -3.22 -1.33 -15.38
CA ILE A 183 -2.28 -2.39 -15.03
C ILE A 183 -1.51 -2.94 -16.23
N ALA A 184 -2.21 -3.25 -17.33
CA ALA A 184 -1.58 -3.86 -18.49
C ALA A 184 -0.67 -2.90 -19.25
N ASN A 185 -0.84 -1.59 -19.05
CA ASN A 185 -0.01 -0.54 -19.63
C ASN A 185 1.02 0.01 -18.64
N ASP A 186 1.15 -0.63 -17.47
CA ASP A 186 2.02 -0.21 -16.36
C ASP A 186 1.84 1.26 -15.94
N LEU A 187 0.59 1.73 -16.04
CA LEU A 187 0.20 3.07 -15.66
C LEU A 187 -0.26 3.07 -14.21
N TYR A 188 0.24 4.04 -13.44
CA TYR A 188 -0.38 4.39 -12.17
C TYR A 188 -1.85 4.77 -12.39
N PHE A 189 -2.75 4.36 -11.49
CA PHE A 189 -4.17 4.69 -11.58
C PHE A 189 -4.52 5.78 -10.54
N PRO A 190 -4.59 7.07 -10.92
CA PRO A 190 -4.86 8.16 -10.00
C PRO A 190 -6.30 8.15 -9.47
N LEU A 191 -6.50 8.65 -8.24
CA LEU A 191 -7.83 8.84 -7.66
C LEU A 191 -8.75 9.74 -8.51
N PRO A 192 -8.29 10.86 -9.11
CA PRO A 192 -9.10 11.65 -10.03
C PRO A 192 -9.60 10.84 -11.23
N ASP A 193 -8.76 9.98 -11.80
CA ASP A 193 -9.12 9.10 -12.91
C ASP A 193 -10.19 8.09 -12.48
N MET A 194 -10.05 7.48 -11.29
CA MET A 194 -11.06 6.57 -10.74
C MET A 194 -12.43 7.26 -10.60
N ALA A 195 -12.43 8.49 -10.08
CA ALA A 195 -13.65 9.29 -9.96
C ALA A 195 -14.24 9.62 -11.34
N LYS A 196 -13.39 9.95 -12.32
CA LYS A 196 -13.85 10.26 -13.67
C LYS A 196 -14.43 9.03 -14.38
N PHE A 197 -13.81 7.86 -14.25
CA PHE A 197 -14.37 6.62 -14.78
C PHE A 197 -15.71 6.28 -14.15
N ALA A 198 -15.86 6.44 -12.83
CA ALA A 198 -17.13 6.21 -12.16
C ALA A 198 -18.26 7.08 -12.72
N GLN A 199 -17.97 8.35 -13.06
CA GLN A 199 -18.92 9.25 -13.73
C GLN A 199 -19.24 8.77 -15.16
N LEU A 200 -18.22 8.50 -15.98
CA LEU A 200 -18.42 8.05 -17.36
C LEU A 200 -19.19 6.72 -17.44
N ILE A 201 -19.00 5.85 -16.45
CA ILE A 201 -19.76 4.61 -16.31
C ILE A 201 -21.23 4.92 -16.04
N ALA A 202 -21.54 5.79 -15.08
CA ALA A 202 -22.91 6.18 -14.78
C ALA A 202 -23.59 6.89 -15.96
N GLU A 203 -22.83 7.69 -16.74
CA GLU A 203 -23.32 8.33 -17.96
C GLU A 203 -23.62 7.33 -19.08
N ARG A 204 -22.78 6.29 -19.24
CA ARG A 204 -22.94 5.28 -20.29
C ARG A 204 -23.99 4.23 -19.97
N PHE A 205 -24.18 3.91 -18.70
CA PHE A 205 -25.11 2.89 -18.22
C PHE A 205 -26.15 3.56 -17.33
N SER A 206 -27.31 3.91 -17.91
CA SER A 206 -28.35 4.75 -17.30
C SER A 206 -28.93 4.29 -15.95
N ASN A 207 -28.68 3.05 -15.54
CA ASN A 207 -29.12 2.47 -14.26
C ASN A 207 -27.98 2.32 -13.22
N GLU A 208 -26.80 2.85 -13.51
CA GLU A 208 -25.63 2.75 -12.65
C GLU A 208 -25.34 4.05 -11.91
N PHE A 209 -24.86 3.93 -10.67
CA PHE A 209 -24.51 5.05 -9.81
C PHE A 209 -23.00 5.15 -9.67
N ALA A 210 -22.43 6.36 -9.81
CA ALA A 210 -20.99 6.58 -9.74
C ALA A 210 -20.41 6.12 -8.38
N GLU A 211 -21.17 6.29 -7.31
CA GLU A 211 -20.82 5.92 -5.93
C GLU A 211 -20.61 4.41 -5.77
N THR A 212 -21.18 3.59 -6.66
CA THR A 212 -20.96 2.13 -6.68
C THR A 212 -19.52 1.79 -7.10
N TYR A 213 -18.95 2.61 -7.99
CA TYR A 213 -17.64 2.37 -8.59
C TYR A 213 -16.53 3.10 -7.87
N TYR A 214 -16.79 4.33 -7.43
CA TYR A 214 -15.84 5.12 -6.65
C TYR A 214 -16.58 6.11 -5.74
N ASN A 215 -16.24 6.07 -4.45
CA ASN A 215 -16.70 7.00 -3.45
C ASN A 215 -15.47 7.62 -2.75
N PRO A 216 -15.23 8.94 -2.94
CA PRO A 216 -14.11 9.62 -2.29
C PRO A 216 -14.27 9.65 -0.77
N ARG A 217 -13.18 9.92 -0.06
CA ARG A 217 -13.20 10.05 1.40
C ARG A 217 -14.14 11.19 1.81
N ASP A 218 -15.19 10.85 2.55
CA ASP A 218 -16.07 11.85 3.14
C ASP A 218 -15.77 12.01 4.64
N ILE A 219 -15.31 13.20 5.00
CA ILE A 219 -15.00 13.58 6.39
C ILE A 219 -16.27 13.62 7.23
N LYS A 220 -17.44 13.87 6.61
CA LYS A 220 -18.74 13.97 7.30
C LYS A 220 -19.37 12.60 7.55
N ALA A 221 -19.01 11.58 6.79
CA ALA A 221 -19.63 10.27 6.83
C ALA A 221 -18.77 9.23 7.56
N GLU A 222 -18.00 9.58 8.60
CA GLU A 222 -17.16 8.69 9.44
C GLU A 222 -16.24 7.68 8.71
N LYS A 223 -16.16 7.69 7.37
CA LYS A 223 -15.44 6.73 6.56
C LYS A 223 -14.00 7.19 6.39
N LYS A 224 -13.09 6.44 7.02
CA LYS A 224 -11.65 6.76 7.08
C LYS A 224 -10.93 6.60 5.73
N HIS A 225 -11.49 5.84 4.79
CA HIS A 225 -10.86 5.49 3.52
C HIS A 225 -11.83 5.61 2.33
N PRO A 226 -11.34 5.92 1.11
CA PRO A 226 -12.12 5.80 -0.12
C PRO A 226 -12.65 4.37 -0.32
N SER A 227 -13.75 4.22 -1.03
CA SER A 227 -14.40 2.92 -1.24
C SER A 227 -15.00 2.80 -2.65
N GLY A 228 -15.37 1.60 -3.07
CA GLY A 228 -16.05 1.36 -4.35
C GLY A 228 -15.33 0.33 -5.22
N LEU A 229 -16.04 -0.26 -6.18
CA LEU A 229 -15.55 -1.42 -6.93
C LEU A 229 -14.19 -1.19 -7.64
N ILE A 230 -13.95 0.02 -8.16
CA ILE A 230 -12.70 0.38 -8.84
C ILE A 230 -11.57 0.49 -7.82
N TYR A 231 -11.79 1.27 -6.75
CA TYR A 231 -10.80 1.47 -5.69
C TYR A 231 -10.46 0.17 -4.97
N ASP A 232 -11.47 -0.62 -4.59
CA ASP A 232 -11.30 -1.88 -3.89
C ASP A 232 -10.51 -2.88 -4.74
N ARG A 233 -10.76 -2.94 -6.05
CA ARG A 233 -10.00 -3.81 -6.96
C ARG A 233 -8.54 -3.37 -7.06
N PHE A 234 -8.29 -2.08 -7.27
CA PHE A 234 -6.93 -1.54 -7.36
C PHE A 234 -6.15 -1.79 -6.04
N HIS A 235 -6.76 -1.45 -4.90
CA HIS A 235 -6.13 -1.62 -3.59
C HIS A 235 -5.90 -3.09 -3.20
N ASN A 236 -6.87 -3.97 -3.48
CA ASN A 236 -6.73 -5.41 -3.18
C ASN A 236 -5.70 -6.10 -4.08
N ARG A 237 -5.42 -5.56 -5.28
CA ARG A 237 -4.36 -6.09 -6.15
C ARG A 237 -2.97 -5.80 -5.60
N ASN A 238 -2.73 -4.59 -5.09
CA ASN A 238 -1.43 -4.26 -4.48
C ASN A 238 -1.12 -5.23 -3.32
N LYS A 239 -2.14 -5.65 -2.56
CA LYS A 239 -1.96 -6.68 -1.53
C LYS A 239 -1.61 -8.05 -2.10
N LYS A 240 -2.18 -8.47 -3.24
CA LYS A 240 -1.85 -9.77 -3.86
C LYS A 240 -0.46 -9.80 -4.49
N ALA A 241 0.03 -8.67 -5.01
CA ALA A 241 1.41 -8.54 -5.46
C ALA A 241 2.41 -8.50 -4.28
N LEU A 242 2.01 -7.90 -3.15
CA LEU A 242 2.76 -7.94 -1.88
C LEU A 242 2.68 -9.31 -1.17
N ILE A 243 1.68 -10.14 -1.51
CA ILE A 243 1.65 -11.57 -1.21
C ILE A 243 2.31 -12.31 -2.39
N LYS A 244 3.56 -11.92 -2.74
CA LYS A 244 4.50 -12.96 -3.16
C LYS A 244 4.58 -13.94 -1.97
N PRO A 245 4.56 -15.27 -2.17
CA PRO A 245 4.80 -16.18 -1.06
C PRO A 245 6.19 -15.83 -0.53
N LYS A 246 6.26 -15.14 0.61
CA LYS A 246 7.49 -15.00 1.41
C LYS A 246 7.99 -16.42 1.64
N SER A 247 8.91 -16.92 0.81
CA SER A 247 9.74 -18.13 0.99
C SER A 247 9.23 -19.08 2.08
N SER A 248 7.97 -19.51 1.98
CA SER A 248 7.31 -20.26 3.05
C SER A 248 7.76 -21.71 2.98
N THR A 249 8.31 -22.11 1.83
CA THR A 249 8.90 -23.41 1.60
C THR A 249 10.01 -23.70 2.60
N ASP A 250 10.94 -22.79 2.89
CA ASP A 250 12.05 -23.12 3.80
C ASP A 250 11.61 -23.19 5.27
N LYS A 251 10.86 -22.21 5.77
CA LYS A 251 10.43 -22.20 7.17
C LYS A 251 9.33 -23.24 7.47
N GLU A 252 8.40 -23.48 6.54
CA GLU A 252 7.42 -24.57 6.70
C GLU A 252 8.09 -25.94 6.56
N ASN A 253 9.09 -26.12 5.69
CA ASN A 253 9.84 -27.38 5.59
C ASN A 253 10.70 -27.62 6.84
N ILE A 254 11.36 -26.59 7.38
CA ILE A 254 12.13 -26.69 8.63
C ILE A 254 11.20 -27.05 9.79
N PHE A 255 10.06 -26.36 9.92
CA PHE A 255 9.09 -26.65 10.99
C PHE A 255 8.46 -28.03 10.84
N ARG A 256 8.11 -28.44 9.61
CA ARG A 256 7.58 -29.79 9.32
C ARG A 256 8.61 -30.87 9.60
N GLY A 257 9.88 -30.65 9.26
CA GLY A 257 11.00 -31.53 9.57
C GLY A 257 11.20 -31.67 11.09
N ALA A 258 11.35 -30.56 11.80
CA ALA A 258 11.53 -30.54 13.25
C ALA A 258 10.34 -31.15 14.01
N LYS A 259 9.11 -30.94 13.53
CA LYS A 259 7.90 -31.57 14.06
C LYS A 259 7.91 -33.09 13.87
N SER A 260 8.33 -33.58 12.71
CA SER A 260 8.46 -35.01 12.45
C SER A 260 9.52 -35.65 13.35
N THR A 261 10.68 -35.00 13.50
CA THR A 261 11.76 -35.45 14.41
C THR A 261 11.28 -35.51 15.86
N ALA A 262 10.57 -34.48 16.34
CA ALA A 262 10.04 -34.44 17.71
C ALA A 262 9.02 -35.56 18.03
N LEU A 263 8.21 -35.96 17.05
CA LEU A 263 7.23 -37.03 17.20
C LEU A 263 7.89 -38.43 17.18
N ASN A 264 8.95 -38.61 16.39
CA ASN A 264 9.63 -39.88 16.16
C ASN A 264 10.90 -40.11 17.01
N LEU A 265 11.06 -39.41 18.14
CA LEU A 265 12.19 -39.62 19.05
C LEU A 265 12.17 -41.03 19.66
N SER A 266 13.35 -41.69 19.71
CA SER A 266 13.56 -42.96 20.41
C SER A 266 13.54 -42.78 21.93
N GLU A 267 13.34 -43.85 22.69
CA GLU A 267 13.38 -43.80 24.17
C GLU A 267 14.76 -43.38 24.69
N GLU A 268 15.84 -43.79 24.02
CA GLU A 268 17.20 -43.38 24.33
C GLU A 268 17.40 -41.87 24.13
N ASP A 269 16.89 -41.31 23.04
CA ASP A 269 16.94 -39.86 22.78
C ASP A 269 16.11 -39.06 23.80
N ILE A 270 14.96 -39.61 24.20
CA ILE A 270 14.10 -38.98 25.21
C ILE A 270 14.82 -38.90 26.56
N THR A 271 15.53 -39.96 26.97
CA THR A 271 16.33 -39.94 28.21
C THR A 271 17.47 -38.93 28.14
N LYS A 272 18.24 -38.91 27.03
CA LYS A 272 19.32 -37.96 26.79
C LYS A 272 18.83 -36.50 26.84
N LEU A 273 17.73 -36.21 26.17
CA LEU A 273 17.12 -34.88 26.16
C LEU A 273 16.53 -34.50 27.53
N SER A 274 16.03 -35.45 28.31
CA SER A 274 15.53 -35.21 29.68
C SER A 274 16.65 -34.83 30.66
N ILE A 275 17.84 -35.40 30.48
CA ILE A 275 19.05 -35.00 31.22
C ILE A 275 19.43 -33.56 30.84
N LEU A 276 19.40 -33.22 29.55
CA LEU A 276 19.64 -31.84 29.06
C LEU A 276 18.64 -30.84 29.64
N ARG A 277 17.34 -31.20 29.72
CA ARG A 277 16.31 -30.38 30.37
C ARG A 277 16.65 -30.10 31.83
N THR A 278 17.07 -31.12 32.57
CA THR A 278 17.44 -30.98 34.00
C THR A 278 18.66 -30.08 34.15
N TRP A 279 19.65 -30.22 33.27
CA TRP A 279 20.82 -29.35 33.26
C TRP A 279 20.46 -27.89 33.00
N LEU A 280 19.63 -27.59 31.98
CA LEU A 280 19.22 -26.22 31.61
C LEU A 280 18.37 -25.52 32.68
N ARG A 281 17.66 -26.28 33.54
CA ARG A 281 16.97 -25.70 34.70
C ARG A 281 17.96 -25.20 35.76
N ASN A 282 19.03 -25.97 35.98
CA ASN A 282 19.95 -25.76 37.09
C ASN A 282 21.17 -24.88 36.72
N ASN A 283 21.50 -24.72 35.44
CA ASN A 283 22.67 -23.99 34.97
C ASN A 283 22.25 -22.81 34.08
N PHE A 284 22.88 -21.65 34.30
CA PHE A 284 22.63 -20.40 33.57
C PHE A 284 23.91 -19.78 32.99
N ALA A 285 25.05 -20.42 33.21
CA ALA A 285 26.35 -20.01 32.70
C ALA A 285 27.22 -21.26 32.46
N PRO A 286 28.17 -21.21 31.51
CA PRO A 286 28.45 -20.11 30.57
C PRO A 286 27.36 -19.96 29.48
N THR A 287 27.16 -18.74 28.96
CA THR A 287 26.08 -18.42 27.99
C THR A 287 26.16 -19.25 26.71
N GLU A 288 27.37 -19.49 26.20
CA GLU A 288 27.60 -20.30 25.00
C GLU A 288 27.12 -21.75 25.19
N GLU A 289 27.41 -22.34 26.36
CA GLU A 289 27.01 -23.71 26.69
C GLU A 289 25.49 -23.82 26.88
N VAL A 290 24.87 -22.79 27.45
CA VAL A 290 23.40 -22.70 27.57
C VAL A 290 22.74 -22.62 26.19
N GLN A 291 23.23 -21.78 25.28
CA GLN A 291 22.70 -21.67 23.92
C GLN A 291 22.83 -22.98 23.14
N LEU A 292 23.99 -23.64 23.24
CA LEU A 292 24.23 -24.93 22.59
C LEU A 292 23.23 -25.98 23.09
N LYS A 293 23.16 -26.21 24.40
CA LYS A 293 22.24 -27.20 24.98
C LYS A 293 20.78 -26.83 24.77
N TRP A 294 20.47 -25.53 24.70
CA TRP A 294 19.13 -25.04 24.38
C TRP A 294 18.72 -25.40 22.95
N SER A 295 19.62 -25.25 21.98
CA SER A 295 19.39 -25.67 20.60
C SER A 295 19.20 -27.20 20.50
N GLU A 296 20.01 -27.98 21.22
CA GLU A 296 19.90 -29.44 21.28
C GLU A 296 18.59 -29.90 21.92
N SER A 297 18.04 -29.14 22.87
CA SER A 297 16.77 -29.45 23.54
C SER A 297 15.52 -29.17 22.68
N LEU A 298 15.66 -28.57 21.49
CA LEU A 298 14.55 -28.18 20.61
C LEU A 298 13.56 -29.33 20.31
N PRO A 299 13.99 -30.55 19.94
CA PRO A 299 13.06 -31.64 19.67
C PRO A 299 12.21 -32.02 20.89
N LEU A 300 12.77 -31.95 22.10
CA LEU A 300 12.03 -32.25 23.34
C LEU A 300 11.03 -31.14 23.66
N ARG A 301 11.42 -29.88 23.50
CA ARG A 301 10.55 -28.71 23.69
C ARG A 301 9.36 -28.76 22.73
N LEU A 302 9.62 -29.03 21.45
CA LEU A 302 8.57 -29.21 20.45
C LEU A 302 7.67 -30.40 20.78
N ARG A 303 8.23 -31.54 21.19
CA ARG A 303 7.44 -32.73 21.59
C ARG A 303 6.52 -32.42 22.78
N ALA A 304 7.01 -31.70 23.79
CA ALA A 304 6.20 -31.27 24.93
C ALA A 304 5.04 -30.36 24.50
N ILE A 305 5.35 -29.32 23.71
CA ILE A 305 4.34 -28.38 23.18
C ILE A 305 3.29 -29.09 22.31
N ILE A 306 3.70 -30.06 21.48
CA ILE A 306 2.78 -30.81 20.60
C ILE A 306 1.88 -31.76 21.41
N LYS A 307 2.39 -32.36 22.49
CA LYS A 307 1.65 -33.30 23.35
C LYS A 307 0.80 -32.59 24.40
N GLU A 308 1.06 -31.32 24.68
CA GLU A 308 0.28 -30.52 25.62
C GLU A 308 -1.08 -30.19 25.01
N THR A 309 -2.12 -30.88 25.46
CA THR A 309 -3.51 -30.72 24.99
C THR A 309 -4.31 -29.68 25.78
N ASP A 310 -3.69 -29.01 26.77
CA ASP A 310 -4.40 -28.13 27.69
C ASP A 310 -4.40 -26.66 27.24
N VAL A 311 -5.53 -25.98 27.43
CA VAL A 311 -5.86 -24.68 26.80
C VAL A 311 -5.18 -23.50 27.52
N GLY A 312 -4.64 -23.72 28.73
CA GLY A 312 -3.84 -22.75 29.46
C GLY A 312 -2.35 -22.90 29.14
N LYS A 313 -1.85 -22.09 28.20
CA LYS A 313 -0.44 -22.05 27.73
C LYS A 313 0.60 -21.58 28.79
N SER A 314 0.45 -22.00 30.05
CA SER A 314 1.14 -21.44 31.21
C SER A 314 2.33 -22.27 31.70
N ASN A 315 2.56 -23.47 31.15
CA ASN A 315 3.59 -24.38 31.66
C ASN A 315 4.96 -24.24 30.96
N ILE A 316 5.04 -23.72 29.74
CA ILE A 316 6.33 -23.65 29.05
C ILE A 316 7.31 -22.67 29.72
N LEU A 317 6.81 -21.59 30.31
CA LEU A 317 7.66 -20.60 31.02
C LEU A 317 8.11 -21.12 32.39
N SER A 318 7.34 -21.99 33.04
CA SER A 318 7.73 -22.65 34.29
C SER A 318 8.69 -23.82 34.06
N GLU A 319 8.53 -24.54 32.94
CA GLU A 319 9.45 -25.59 32.52
C GLU A 319 10.80 -25.05 32.05
N TRP A 320 10.81 -23.85 31.46
CA TRP A 320 12.00 -23.24 30.86
C TRP A 320 12.23 -21.81 31.36
N PRO A 321 12.66 -21.65 32.62
CA PRO A 321 12.79 -20.34 33.25
C PRO A 321 13.82 -19.42 32.56
N ARG A 322 14.78 -20.00 31.82
CA ARG A 322 15.86 -19.27 31.12
C ARG A 322 15.34 -18.35 30.00
N ILE A 323 14.12 -18.56 29.51
CA ILE A 323 13.47 -17.65 28.56
C ILE A 323 13.16 -16.28 29.21
N VAL A 324 12.99 -16.25 30.54
CA VAL A 324 12.59 -15.06 31.30
C VAL A 324 13.80 -14.23 31.78
N ASP A 325 15.01 -14.77 31.68
CA ASP A 325 16.23 -14.06 32.06
C ASP A 325 16.50 -12.86 31.11
N ASP A 326 17.32 -11.89 31.54
CA ASP A 326 17.64 -10.67 30.77
C ASP A 326 18.18 -10.96 29.36
N ASN A 327 18.86 -12.09 29.19
CA ASN A 327 19.40 -12.59 27.90
C ASN A 327 18.55 -13.70 27.28
N GLY A 328 17.36 -13.97 27.81
CA GLY A 328 16.46 -15.03 27.34
C GLY A 328 16.01 -14.86 25.89
N TYR A 329 16.02 -13.62 25.38
CA TYR A 329 15.74 -13.34 23.96
C TYR A 329 16.73 -14.01 23.00
N LEU A 330 17.98 -14.28 23.43
CA LEU A 330 18.98 -15.01 22.64
C LEU A 330 18.62 -16.50 22.46
N LEU A 331 17.67 -17.00 23.25
CA LEU A 331 17.17 -18.37 23.19
C LEU A 331 15.93 -18.49 22.27
N VAL A 332 15.43 -17.38 21.74
CA VAL A 332 14.29 -17.29 20.83
C VAL A 332 14.82 -16.98 19.43
N SER A 333 15.36 -17.99 18.75
CA SER A 333 15.86 -17.93 17.37
C SER A 333 15.23 -19.00 16.49
#